data_AF-A0A2E0PRR4-F1
#
_entry.id   AF-A0A2E0PRR4-F1
#
_cell.length_a   1.000
_cell.length_b   1.000
_cell.length_c   1.000
_cell.angle_alpha   90.00
_cell.angle_beta   90.00
_cell.angle_gamma   90.00
#
_symmetry.space_group_name_H-M   'P 1'
#
loop_
_entity.id
_entity.type
_entity.pdbx_description
1 polymer ?
#
loop_
_entity_poly.entity_id
_entity_poly.type
_entity_poly.pdbx_seq_one_letter_code
_entity_poly.pdbx_strand_id
1 'polypeptide(L)' 'MKQPWWEDSLTIACIILGLPVIGLISIGVLSLIGINTSEFPDMFSEEFFITDLGVKLLTLPIGIFLVRGLMRRMNVE' A
#
# COMPACT_ATOMS: atom_id res chain seq x y z
N MET A 1 -3.87 -10.42 -27.01
CA MET A 1 -4.97 -10.02 -26.11
C MET A 1 -4.34 -9.35 -24.91
N LYS A 2 -4.74 -8.13 -24.56
CA LYS A 2 -4.19 -7.40 -23.41
C LYS A 2 -4.73 -8.10 -22.16
N GLN A 3 -3.86 -8.67 -21.33
CA GLN A 3 -4.29 -9.28 -20.08
C GLN A 3 -5.03 -8.22 -19.24
N PRO A 4 -6.12 -8.62 -18.55
CA PRO A 4 -6.83 -7.71 -17.69
C PRO A 4 -5.91 -7.11 -16.61
N TRP A 5 -6.10 -5.84 -16.28
CA TRP A 5 -5.21 -5.10 -15.37
C TRP A 5 -5.15 -5.69 -13.95
N TRP A 6 -6.18 -6.45 -13.54
CA TRP A 6 -6.23 -7.14 -12.23
C TRP A 6 -5.45 -8.46 -12.21
N GLU A 7 -4.97 -8.95 -13.34
CA GLU A 7 -4.08 -10.13 -13.37
C GLU A 7 -2.61 -9.74 -13.16
N ASP A 8 -2.29 -8.45 -13.36
CA ASP A 8 -0.95 -7.94 -13.14
C ASP A 8 -0.72 -7.66 -11.65
N SER A 9 0.09 -8.54 -11.03
CA SER A 9 0.50 -8.41 -9.63
C SER A 9 1.22 -7.11 -9.34
N LEU A 10 1.92 -6.54 -10.34
CA LEU A 10 2.65 -5.29 -10.19
C LEU A 10 1.66 -4.11 -10.15
N THR A 11 0.68 -4.08 -11.05
CA THR A 11 -0.42 -3.10 -11.01
C THR A 11 -1.18 -3.15 -9.68
N ILE A 12 -1.51 -4.34 -9.16
CA ILE A 12 -2.18 -4.47 -7.86
C ILE A 12 -1.30 -3.97 -6.71
N ALA A 13 -0.03 -4.35 -6.68
CA ALA A 13 0.90 -3.89 -5.65
C ALA A 13 1.04 -2.35 -5.68
N CYS A 14 1.13 -1.76 -6.87
CA CYS A 14 1.16 -0.31 -7.05
C CYS A 14 -0.12 0.38 -6.57
N ILE A 15 -1.30 -0.22 -6.76
CA ILE A 15 -2.57 0.35 -6.25
C ILE A 15 -2.61 0.31 -4.72
N ILE A 16 -2.21 -0.81 -4.12
CA ILE A 16 -2.25 -0.98 -2.65
C ILE A 16 -1.23 -0.05 -1.97
N LEU A 17 0.01 -0.07 -2.44
CA LEU A 17 1.13 0.67 -1.85
C LEU A 17 1.21 2.12 -2.36
N GLY A 18 0.54 2.44 -3.47
CA GLY A 18 0.66 3.75 -4.12
C GLY A 18 0.19 4.89 -3.24
N LEU A 19 -0.95 4.72 -2.55
CA LEU A 19 -1.49 5.76 -1.66
C LEU A 19 -0.48 6.17 -0.56
N PRO A 20 0.06 5.26 0.27
CA PRO A 20 1.01 5.66 1.31
C PRO A 20 2.34 6.13 0.75
N VAL A 21 2.84 5.54 -0.34
CA VAL A 21 4.09 5.98 -0.96
C VAL A 21 3.97 7.41 -1.51
N ILE A 22 2.89 7.73 -2.21
CA ILE A 22 2.65 9.08 -2.73
C ILE A 22 2.47 10.07 -1.58
N GLY A 23 1.74 9.69 -0.52
CA GLY A 23 1.57 10.51 0.68
C GLY A 23 2.92 10.90 1.31
N LEU A 24 3.80 9.92 1.52
CA LEU A 24 5.15 10.16 2.07
C LEU A 24 6.01 11.04 1.15
N ILE A 25 5.96 10.80 -0.16
CA ILE A 25 6.69 11.64 -1.14
C ILE A 25 6.18 13.08 -1.08
N SER A 26 4.85 13.28 -1.04
CA SER A 26 4.25 14.61 -0.94
C SER A 26 4.68 15.32 0.33
N ILE A 27 4.64 14.66 1.50
CA ILE A 27 5.11 15.23 2.78
C ILE A 27 6.59 15.60 2.69
N GLY A 28 7.43 14.71 2.15
CA GLY A 28 8.86 14.97 1.99
C GLY A 28 9.14 16.18 1.08
N VAL A 29 8.42 16.31 -0.04
CA VAL A 29 8.53 17.48 -0.94
C VAL A 29 8.08 18.76 -0.25
N LEU A 30 6.96 18.73 0.47
CA LEU A 30 6.44 19.88 1.22
C LEU A 30 7.44 20.33 2.30
N SER A 31 8.02 19.39 3.04
CA SER A 31 9.07 19.69 4.01
C SER A 31 10.33 20.29 3.35
N LEU A 32 10.72 19.79 2.17
CA LEU A 32 11.89 20.29 1.44
C LEU A 32 11.74 21.75 0.96
N ILE A 33 10.51 22.19 0.69
CA ILE A 33 10.20 23.59 0.35
C ILE A 33 9.89 24.46 1.58
N GLY A 34 10.08 23.93 2.79
CA GLY A 34 9.97 24.65 4.06
C GLY A 34 8.57 24.68 4.67
N ILE A 35 7.63 23.87 4.20
CA ILE A 35 6.31 23.75 4.82
C ILE A 35 6.42 22.89 6.08
N ASN A 36 5.89 23.40 7.18
CA ASN A 36 5.82 22.67 8.43
C ASN A 36 4.71 21.62 8.39
N THR A 37 5.05 20.39 8.00
CA THR A 37 4.11 19.27 7.91
C THR A 37 3.67 18.74 9.28
N SER A 38 4.29 19.17 10.39
CA SER A 38 3.87 18.79 11.75
C SER A 38 2.55 19.41 12.20
N GLU A 39 2.10 20.47 11.50
CA GLU A 39 0.80 21.11 11.75
C GLU A 39 -0.33 20.44 10.95
N PHE A 40 -0.02 19.43 10.15
CA PHE A 40 -1.04 18.72 9.39
C PHE A 40 -1.91 17.88 10.32
N PRO A 41 -3.20 17.70 9.99
CA PRO A 41 -4.06 16.78 10.71
C PRO A 41 -3.44 15.37 10.76
N ASP A 42 -3.72 14.61 11.81
CA ASP A 42 -3.17 13.26 11.99
C ASP A 42 -3.38 12.34 10.77
N MET A 43 -4.47 12.51 10.02
CA MET A 43 -4.75 11.73 8.80
C MET A 43 -3.78 12.03 7.62
N PHE A 44 -3.03 13.12 7.70
CA PHE A 44 -2.04 13.55 6.71
C PHE A 44 -0.63 13.63 7.31
N SER A 45 -0.43 13.07 8.49
CA SER A 45 0.88 13.03 9.13
C SER A 45 1.78 11.98 8.49
N GLU A 46 3.09 12.17 8.65
CA GLU A 46 4.08 11.17 8.24
C GLU A 46 3.83 9.82 8.94
N GLU A 47 3.52 9.86 10.23
CA GLU A 47 3.24 8.70 11.07
C GLU A 47 2.08 7.86 10.55
N PHE A 48 1.02 8.52 10.06
CA PHE A 48 -0.13 7.84 9.47
C PHE A 48 0.27 7.08 8.21
N PHE A 49 0.99 7.72 7.28
CA PHE A 49 1.38 7.06 6.03
C PHE A 49 2.44 5.97 6.24
N ILE A 50 3.36 6.13 7.19
CA ILE A 50 4.30 5.06 7.59
C ILE A 50 3.53 3.87 8.14
N THR A 51 2.54 4.11 9.00
CA THR A 51 1.72 3.05 9.61
C THR A 51 0.90 2.33 8.54
N ASP A 52 0.23 3.06 7.64
CA ASP A 52 -0.54 2.49 6.53
C ASP A 52 0.35 1.64 5.60
N LEU A 53 1.55 2.15 5.26
CA LEU A 53 2.52 1.41 4.47
C LEU A 53 2.95 0.11 5.17
N GLY A 54 3.26 0.19 6.47
CA GLY A 54 3.69 -0.94 7.28
C GLY A 54 2.61 -2.03 7.37
N VAL A 55 1.37 -1.64 7.65
CA VAL A 55 0.22 -2.57 7.69
C VAL A 55 0.02 -3.23 6.33
N LYS A 56 0.07 -2.47 5.23
CA LYS A 56 -0.10 -3.02 3.89
C LYS A 56 1.04 -3.97 3.52
N LEU A 57 2.29 -3.63 3.84
CA LEU A 57 3.43 -4.50 3.58
C LEU A 57 3.37 -5.79 4.39
N LEU A 58 2.90 -5.73 5.63
CA LEU A 58 2.75 -6.90 6.51
C LEU A 58 1.56 -7.77 6.08
N THR A 59 0.45 -7.17 5.67
CA THR A 59 -0.77 -7.90 5.30
C THR A 59 -0.72 -8.48 3.88
N LEU A 60 0.04 -7.90 2.95
CA LEU A 60 0.21 -8.41 1.58
C LEU A 60 0.62 -9.90 1.52
N PRO A 61 1.73 -10.32 2.17
CA PRO A 61 2.12 -11.73 2.17
C PRO A 61 1.12 -12.59 2.94
N ILE A 62 0.58 -12.11 4.06
CA ILE A 62 -0.40 -12.85 4.87
C ILE A 62 -1.67 -13.12 4.06
N GLY A 63 -2.17 -12.14 3.31
CA GLY A 63 -3.31 -12.29 2.42
C GLY A 63 -3.07 -13.34 1.35
N ILE A 64 -1.89 -13.34 0.72
CA ILE A 64 -1.50 -14.37 -0.26
C ILE A 64 -1.46 -15.75 0.39
N PHE A 65 -0.88 -15.90 1.58
CA PHE A 65 -0.83 -17.17 2.29
C PHE A 65 -2.22 -17.68 2.70
N LEU A 66 -3.09 -16.79 3.17
CA LEU A 66 -4.47 -17.14 3.53
C LEU A 66 -5.28 -17.56 2.31
N VAL A 67 -5.22 -16.82 1.21
CA VAL A 67 -5.92 -17.17 -0.04
C VAL A 67 -5.41 -18.52 -0.58
N ARG A 68 -4.10 -18.73 -0.61
CA ARG A 68 -3.51 -20.02 -1.01
C ARG A 68 -3.94 -21.17 -0.09
N GLY A 69 -3.96 -20.94 1.22
CA GLY A 69 -4.44 -21.93 2.19
C GLY A 69 -5.92 -22.27 2.00
N LEU A 70 -6.74 -21.28 1.69
CA LEU A 70 -8.17 -21.44 1.42
C LEU A 70 -8.43 -22.19 0.11
N MET A 71 -7.73 -21.83 -0.97
CA MET A 71 -7.80 -22.56 -2.25
C MET A 71 -7.42 -24.03 -2.08
N ARG A 72 -6.36 -24.32 -1.33
CA ARG A 72 -5.92 -25.68 -1.01
C ARG A 72 -6.96 -26.46 -0.21
N ARG A 73 -7.71 -25.80 0.69
CA ARG A 73 -8.82 -26.41 1.44
C ARG A 73 -10.03 -26.72 0.56
N MET A 74 -10.25 -25.93 -0.48
CA MET A 74 -11.40 -26.07 -1.39
C MET A 74 -11.13 -27.03 -2.56
N ASN A 75 -9.93 -27.62 -2.66
CA ASN A 75 -9.53 -28.53 -3.74
C ASN A 75 -9.70 -27.92 -5.15
N VAL A 76 -9.56 -26.59 -5.23
CA VAL A 76 -9.48 -25.85 -6.49
C VAL A 76 -8.00 -25.77 -6.84
N GLU A 77 -7.47 -26.83 -7.45
CA GLU A 77 -6.22 -26.78 -8.21
C GLU A 77 -6.49 -26.32 -9.63
#